data_AF-W1NI98-F1
#
_entry.id   AF-W1NI98-F1
#
_cell.length_a   1.000
_cell.length_b   1.000
_cell.length_c   1.000
_cell.angle_alpha   90.00
_cell.angle_beta   90.00
_cell.angle_gamma   90.00
#
_symmetry.space_group_name_H-M   'P 1'
#
loop_
_entity.id
_entity.type
_entity.pdbx_description
1 polymer ?
#
loop_
_entity_poly.entity_id
_entity_poly.type
_entity_poly.pdbx_seq_one_letter_code
_entity_poly.pdbx_strand_id
1 'polypeptide(L)'
;MTALKKDPLRQLYSGPDTVEELLDRHLVKKEKKKGGCNGEEEEAVLRQRLMSSEREALSLYRDIIRATRFFLWPDQRGVPWCVVLRENARREFEEARFERDPEVITRLLIGGRDSVYNALEKLAEKHRAMLDKDRDQQRR
;
A
#
# COMPACT_ATOMS: atom_id res chain seq x y z
N MET A 1 -12.57 31.98 -23.27
CA MET A 1 -11.85 30.69 -23.25
C MET A 1 -10.86 30.71 -22.09
N THR A 2 -11.34 30.44 -20.89
CA THR A 2 -10.54 30.44 -19.66
C THR A 2 -9.82 29.11 -19.53
N ALA A 3 -8.49 29.15 -19.59
CA ALA A 3 -7.63 28.00 -19.38
C ALA A 3 -7.84 27.45 -17.95
N LEU A 4 -8.42 26.25 -17.85
CA LEU A 4 -8.44 25.46 -16.64
C LEU A 4 -7.00 25.17 -16.24
N LYS A 5 -6.53 25.85 -15.18
CA LYS A 5 -5.29 25.52 -14.49
C LYS A 5 -5.37 24.03 -14.14
N LYS A 6 -4.46 23.22 -14.69
CA LYS A 6 -4.30 21.82 -14.29
C LYS A 6 -3.91 21.82 -12.81
N ASP A 7 -4.82 21.40 -11.95
CA ASP A 7 -4.52 21.10 -10.55
C ASP A 7 -3.41 20.03 -10.51
N PRO A 8 -2.26 20.32 -9.86
CA PRO A 8 -1.17 19.35 -9.73
C PRO A 8 -1.57 18.14 -8.86
N LEU A 9 -2.72 18.20 -8.19
CA LEU A 9 -3.28 17.10 -7.39
C LEU A 9 -3.91 15.99 -8.25
N ARG A 10 -4.13 16.22 -9.56
CA ARG A 10 -4.78 15.24 -10.46
C ARG A 10 -3.83 14.17 -11.00
N GLN A 11 -2.53 14.23 -10.70
CA GLN A 11 -1.51 13.27 -11.18
C GLN A 11 -1.20 12.12 -10.21
N LEU A 12 -1.64 12.17 -8.95
CA LEU A 12 -1.42 11.06 -8.00
C LEU A 12 -2.41 9.90 -8.16
N TYR A 13 -3.43 10.07 -9.02
CA TYR A 13 -4.58 9.16 -9.17
C TYR A 13 -4.80 8.67 -10.61
N SER A 14 -3.77 8.70 -11.46
CA SER A 14 -3.86 8.30 -12.88
C SER A 14 -2.94 7.11 -13.17
N GLY A 15 -3.30 5.94 -12.66
CA GLY A 15 -2.81 4.64 -13.12
C GLY A 15 -3.97 3.63 -13.08
N PRO A 16 -4.03 2.63 -13.96
CA PRO A 16 -5.05 1.60 -13.89
C PRO A 16 -4.86 0.80 -12.58
N ASP A 17 -5.65 1.11 -11.56
CA ASP A 17 -5.61 0.42 -10.26
C ASP A 17 -6.22 -1.00 -10.40
N THR A 18 -5.58 -1.91 -11.14
CA THR A 18 -5.97 -3.33 -11.12
C THR A 18 -5.33 -4.03 -9.93
N VAL A 19 -6.02 -5.04 -9.39
CA VAL A 19 -5.51 -5.84 -8.27
C VAL A 19 -4.20 -6.53 -8.64
N GLU A 20 -4.05 -6.96 -9.90
CA GLU A 20 -2.83 -7.60 -10.39
C GLU A 20 -1.60 -6.66 -10.38
N GLU A 21 -1.76 -5.37 -10.75
CA GLU A 21 -0.63 -4.43 -10.73
C GLU A 21 -0.18 -4.07 -9.30
N LEU A 22 -1.08 -4.15 -8.32
CA LEU A 22 -0.72 -4.02 -6.91
C LEU A 22 0.08 -5.23 -6.43
N LEU A 23 -0.32 -6.44 -6.83
CA LEU A 23 0.39 -7.68 -6.48
C LEU A 23 1.79 -7.73 -7.12
N ASP A 24 1.92 -7.36 -8.39
CA ASP A 24 3.21 -7.35 -9.11
C ASP A 24 4.21 -6.35 -8.52
N ARG A 25 3.74 -5.24 -7.95
CA ARG A 25 4.62 -4.27 -7.27
C ARG A 25 5.18 -4.76 -5.93
N HIS A 26 4.52 -5.72 -5.29
CA HIS A 26 4.97 -6.31 -4.03
C HIS A 26 5.93 -7.48 -4.22
N LEU A 27 6.11 -7.96 -5.46
CA LEU A 27 7.10 -8.97 -5.81
C LEU A 27 8.46 -8.31 -6.07
N VAL A 28 9.37 -8.41 -5.10
CA VAL A 28 10.71 -7.81 -5.11
C VAL A 28 11.50 -8.23 -6.35
N LYS A 29 11.67 -7.33 -7.32
CA LYS A 29 12.61 -7.49 -8.44
C LYS A 29 14.01 -7.13 -7.96
N LYS A 30 14.82 -8.17 -7.71
CA LYS A 30 16.15 -8.08 -7.09
C LYS A 30 17.19 -7.57 -8.10
N GLU A 31 17.46 -6.27 -8.15
CA GLU A 31 18.62 -5.75 -8.89
C GLU A 31 19.85 -5.60 -7.97
N LYS A 32 20.96 -6.25 -8.35
CA LYS A 32 22.26 -6.15 -7.68
C LYS A 32 22.96 -4.84 -8.05
N LYS A 33 23.46 -4.07 -7.08
CA LYS A 33 24.57 -3.12 -7.31
C LYS A 33 25.71 -3.28 -6.30
N LYS A 34 26.91 -3.04 -6.82
CA LYS A 34 28.27 -3.39 -6.39
C LYS A 34 28.99 -2.18 -5.74
N GLY A 35 29.88 -2.45 -4.77
CA GLY A 35 31.05 -1.63 -4.33
C GLY A 35 30.71 -0.40 -3.48
N GLY A 36 31.49 0.10 -2.52
CA GLY A 36 32.83 -0.08 -1.90
C GLY A 36 32.92 1.02 -0.82
N CYS A 37 33.84 0.99 0.17
CA CYS A 37 33.70 1.79 1.44
C CYS A 37 34.80 2.86 1.65
N ASN A 38 34.37 4.09 2.01
CA ASN A 38 35.08 5.14 2.77
C ASN A 38 34.10 5.84 3.75
N GLY A 39 34.58 6.42 4.87
CA GLY A 39 33.71 6.91 5.97
C GLY A 39 32.67 8.01 5.63
N GLU A 40 32.92 8.84 4.61
CA GLU A 40 31.90 9.79 4.09
C GLU A 40 30.84 9.09 3.23
N GLU A 41 31.21 7.95 2.63
CA GLU A 41 30.30 7.07 1.89
C GLU A 41 29.39 6.31 2.85
N GLU A 42 29.79 6.03 4.09
CA GLU A 42 28.89 5.41 5.08
C GLU A 42 27.73 6.32 5.46
N GLU A 43 27.97 7.62 5.68
CA GLU A 43 26.89 8.58 5.93
C GLU A 43 26.00 8.76 4.70
N ALA A 44 26.59 8.80 3.50
CA ALA A 44 25.85 8.85 2.25
C ALA A 44 25.02 7.56 2.01
N VAL A 45 25.54 6.39 2.38
CA VAL A 45 24.85 5.09 2.32
C VAL A 45 23.74 5.01 3.35
N LEU A 46 23.95 5.51 4.58
CA LEU A 46 22.91 5.60 5.61
C LEU A 46 21.79 6.54 5.17
N ARG A 47 22.13 7.73 4.64
CA ARG A 47 21.16 8.65 4.04
C ARG A 47 20.45 7.98 2.86
N GLN A 48 21.16 7.32 1.95
CA GLN A 48 20.55 6.61 0.82
C GLN A 48 19.61 5.49 1.27
N ARG A 49 19.97 4.74 2.33
CA ARG A 49 19.13 3.70 2.94
C ARG A 49 17.90 4.29 3.62
N LEU A 50 18.04 5.36 4.39
CA LEU A 50 16.94 6.11 5.00
C LEU A 50 15.99 6.65 3.93
N MET A 51 16.52 7.28 2.87
CA MET A 51 15.71 7.73 1.73
C MET A 51 15.04 6.56 1.01
N SER A 52 15.63 5.37 1.01
CA SER A 52 15.01 4.17 0.43
C SER A 52 13.88 3.62 1.31
N SER A 53 14.03 3.61 2.64
CA SER A 53 12.98 3.15 3.56
C SER A 53 11.82 4.14 3.66
N GLU A 54 12.07 5.45 3.60
CA GLU A 54 11.01 6.46 3.52
C GLU A 54 10.19 6.33 2.23
N ARG A 55 10.86 6.12 1.09
CA ARG A 55 10.19 5.86 -0.20
C ARG A 55 9.37 4.58 -0.14
N GLU A 56 9.91 3.54 0.48
CA GLU A 56 9.26 2.25 0.66
C GLU A 56 8.02 2.36 1.54
N ALA A 57 8.11 3.07 2.66
CA ALA A 57 6.99 3.38 3.54
C ALA A 57 5.89 4.14 2.80
N LEU A 58 6.24 5.19 2.05
CA LEU A 58 5.27 5.96 1.26
C LEU A 58 4.63 5.13 0.14
N SER A 59 5.40 4.23 -0.51
CA SER A 59 4.85 3.32 -1.50
C SER A 59 3.83 2.38 -0.86
N LEU A 60 4.21 1.74 0.26
CA LEU A 60 3.33 0.85 1.02
C LEU A 60 2.06 1.57 1.48
N TYR A 61 2.18 2.80 2.00
CA TYR A 61 1.01 3.61 2.37
C TYR A 61 0.08 3.83 1.19
N ARG A 62 0.60 4.23 0.02
CA ARG A 62 -0.22 4.41 -1.18
C ARG A 62 -0.88 3.11 -1.64
N ASP A 63 -0.17 1.99 -1.51
CA ASP A 63 -0.71 0.68 -1.87
C ASP A 63 -1.81 0.23 -0.92
N ILE A 64 -1.69 0.48 0.39
CA ILE A 64 -2.77 0.30 1.36
C ILE A 64 -3.97 1.14 0.93
N ILE A 65 -3.80 2.44 0.68
CA ILE A 65 -4.91 3.33 0.30
C ILE A 65 -5.59 2.85 -0.99
N ARG A 66 -4.84 2.36 -1.99
CA ARG A 66 -5.41 1.75 -3.19
C ARG A 66 -6.18 0.47 -2.86
N ALA A 67 -5.59 -0.44 -2.11
CA ALA A 67 -6.20 -1.70 -1.70
C ALA A 67 -7.52 -1.48 -0.94
N THR A 68 -7.57 -0.50 -0.03
CA THR A 68 -8.80 -0.19 0.73
C THR A 68 -10.00 0.16 -0.15
N ARG A 69 -9.80 0.64 -1.38
CA ARG A 69 -10.90 1.03 -2.29
C ARG A 69 -11.75 -0.16 -2.74
N PHE A 70 -11.19 -1.36 -2.76
CA PHE A 70 -11.92 -2.57 -3.15
C PHE A 70 -12.84 -3.10 -2.03
N PHE A 71 -12.64 -2.65 -0.79
CA PHE A 71 -13.45 -3.05 0.37
C PHE A 71 -14.74 -2.23 0.45
N LEU A 72 -15.66 -2.50 -0.48
CA LEU A 72 -16.90 -1.73 -0.67
C LEU A 72 -18.03 -2.15 0.28
N TRP A 73 -17.94 -3.32 0.92
CA TRP A 73 -19.00 -3.80 1.80
C TRP A 73 -18.93 -3.13 3.19
N PRO A 74 -20.09 -2.92 3.83
CA PRO A 74 -20.13 -2.39 5.19
C PRO A 74 -19.72 -3.44 6.22
N ASP A 75 -19.17 -2.95 7.33
CA ASP A 75 -19.00 -3.71 8.56
C ASP A 75 -20.36 -3.94 9.25
N GLN A 76 -20.38 -4.74 10.32
CA GLN A 76 -21.55 -5.01 11.17
C GLN A 76 -22.21 -3.73 11.69
N ARG A 77 -21.45 -2.64 11.81
CA ARG A 77 -21.90 -1.31 12.24
C ARG A 77 -22.49 -0.47 11.10
N GLY A 78 -22.53 -0.98 9.87
CA GLY A 78 -22.99 -0.27 8.67
C GLY A 78 -21.95 0.65 8.03
N VAL A 79 -20.73 0.73 8.58
CA VAL A 79 -19.66 1.60 8.04
C VAL A 79 -18.86 0.86 6.97
N PRO A 80 -18.64 1.44 5.78
CA PRO A 80 -17.79 0.82 4.76
C PRO A 80 -16.38 0.52 5.28
N TRP A 81 -15.89 -0.69 5.05
CA TRP A 81 -14.54 -1.09 5.46
C TRP A 81 -13.45 -0.19 4.87
N CYS A 82 -13.67 0.36 3.67
CA CYS A 82 -12.72 1.29 3.05
C CYS A 82 -12.44 2.54 3.90
N VAL A 83 -13.39 3.04 4.68
CA VAL A 83 -13.18 4.21 5.54
C VAL A 83 -12.36 3.81 6.77
N VAL A 84 -12.79 2.74 7.44
CA VAL A 84 -12.14 2.22 8.65
C VAL A 84 -10.68 1.86 8.39
N LEU A 85 -10.41 1.17 7.27
CA LEU A 85 -9.05 0.76 6.91
C LEU A 85 -8.14 1.95 6.58
N ARG A 86 -8.68 3.02 5.95
CA ARG A 86 -7.88 4.24 5.69
C ARG A 86 -7.54 4.99 6.96
N GLU A 87 -8.50 5.12 7.88
CA GLU A 87 -8.27 5.77 9.18
C GLU A 87 -7.25 5.01 10.01
N ASN A 88 -7.37 3.68 10.07
CA ASN A 88 -6.40 2.84 10.75
C ASN A 88 -5.02 2.97 10.11
N ALA A 89 -4.90 2.82 8.79
CA ALA A 89 -3.62 2.96 8.10
C ALA A 89 -2.97 4.33 8.36
N ARG A 90 -3.76 5.40 8.35
CA ARG A 90 -3.24 6.73 8.67
C ARG A 90 -2.72 6.82 10.09
N ARG A 91 -3.47 6.29 11.08
CA ARG A 91 -3.06 6.28 12.48
C ARG A 91 -1.75 5.52 12.68
N GLU A 92 -1.63 4.31 12.15
CA GLU A 92 -0.42 3.48 12.30
C GLU A 92 0.83 4.18 11.72
N PHE A 93 0.70 4.83 10.56
CA PHE A 93 1.81 5.58 9.95
C PHE A 93 2.13 6.88 10.70
N GLU A 94 1.14 7.54 11.30
CA GLU A 94 1.36 8.71 12.14
C GLU A 94 2.05 8.34 13.47
N GLU A 95 1.70 7.20 14.07
CA GLU A 95 2.35 6.67 15.28
C GLU A 95 3.82 6.27 15.01
N ALA A 96 4.09 5.63 13.87
CA ALA A 96 5.44 5.22 13.48
C ALA A 96 6.29 6.36 12.87
N ARG A 97 5.76 7.58 12.73
CA ARG A 97 6.41 8.69 12.00
C ARG A 97 7.80 9.06 12.51
N PHE A 98 8.02 8.94 13.82
CA PHE A 98 9.27 9.31 14.47
C PHE A 98 10.18 8.13 14.77
N GLU A 99 9.84 6.94 14.27
CA GLU A 99 10.69 5.77 14.40
C GLU A 99 12.00 5.99 13.62
N ARG A 100 13.12 5.70 14.27
CA ARG A 100 14.47 5.89 13.71
C ARG A 100 15.29 4.60 13.71
N ASP A 101 14.84 3.57 14.42
CA ASP A 101 15.51 2.29 14.44
C ASP A 101 15.32 1.56 13.09
N PRO A 102 16.39 1.29 12.33
CA PRO A 102 16.29 0.62 11.04
C PRO A 102 15.70 -0.79 11.13
N GLU A 103 15.87 -1.50 12.25
CA GLU A 103 15.31 -2.84 12.43
C GLU A 103 13.81 -2.80 12.67
N VAL A 104 13.33 -1.80 13.43
CA VAL A 104 11.90 -1.58 13.63
C VAL A 104 11.24 -1.17 12.32
N ILE A 105 11.81 -0.19 11.61
CA ILE A 105 11.30 0.25 10.30
C ILE A 105 11.21 -0.92 9.33
N THR A 106 12.26 -1.75 9.24
CA THR A 106 12.28 -2.92 8.34
C THR A 106 11.18 -3.92 8.71
N ARG A 107 10.99 -4.21 10.00
CA ARG A 107 9.91 -5.10 10.48
C ARG A 107 8.53 -4.53 10.15
N LEU A 108 8.32 -3.23 10.34
CA LEU A 108 7.07 -2.56 9.99
C LEU A 108 6.78 -2.64 8.49
N LEU A 109 7.79 -2.43 7.64
CA LEU A 109 7.64 -2.49 6.19
C LEU A 109 7.32 -3.91 5.71
N ILE A 110 8.03 -4.92 6.20
CA ILE A 110 7.77 -6.32 5.83
C ILE A 110 6.39 -6.76 6.34
N GLY A 111 6.11 -6.54 7.63
CA GLY A 111 4.83 -6.93 8.23
C GLY A 111 3.64 -6.19 7.61
N GLY A 112 3.82 -4.93 7.25
CA GLY A 112 2.81 -4.15 6.55
C GLY A 112 2.50 -4.70 5.14
N ARG A 113 3.52 -5.10 4.39
CA ARG A 113 3.34 -5.75 3.07
C ARG A 113 2.61 -7.08 3.18
N ASP A 114 3.03 -7.95 4.10
CA ASP A 114 2.41 -9.25 4.32
C ASP A 114 0.93 -9.07 4.73
N SER A 115 0.65 -8.06 5.55
CA SER A 115 -0.72 -7.71 5.95
C SER A 115 -1.57 -7.25 4.76
N VAL A 116 -1.03 -6.43 3.85
CA VAL A 116 -1.72 -6.02 2.62
C VAL A 116 -2.00 -7.22 1.72
N TYR A 117 -1.00 -8.09 1.52
CA TYR A 117 -1.16 -9.32 0.73
C TYR A 117 -2.28 -10.19 1.27
N ASN A 118 -2.26 -10.51 2.56
CA ASN A 118 -3.27 -11.32 3.23
C ASN A 118 -4.66 -10.66 3.17
N ALA A 119 -4.74 -9.33 3.25
CA ALA A 119 -6.01 -8.61 3.12
C ALA A 119 -6.57 -8.71 1.70
N LEU A 120 -5.73 -8.60 0.66
CA LEU A 120 -6.13 -8.74 -0.73
C LEU A 120 -6.58 -10.18 -1.05
N GLU A 121 -5.94 -11.19 -0.48
CA GLU A 121 -6.36 -12.59 -0.63
C GLU A 121 -7.78 -12.80 -0.06
N LYS A 122 -8.02 -12.34 1.18
CA LYS A 122 -9.36 -12.39 1.79
C LYS A 122 -10.40 -11.60 1.01
N LEU A 123 -10.00 -10.49 0.38
CA LEU A 123 -10.87 -9.72 -0.49
C LEU A 123 -11.26 -10.51 -1.74
N ALA A 124 -10.30 -11.18 -2.39
CA ALA A 124 -10.56 -12.02 -3.55
C ALA A 124 -11.49 -13.19 -3.21
N GLU A 125 -11.29 -13.84 -2.06
CA GLU A 125 -12.18 -14.88 -1.54
C GLU A 125 -13.61 -14.37 -1.35
N LYS A 126 -13.77 -13.20 -0.72
CA LYS A 126 -15.08 -12.59 -0.51
C LYS A 126 -15.76 -12.23 -1.82
N HIS A 127 -15.03 -11.70 -2.79
CA HIS A 127 -15.57 -11.41 -4.12
C HIS A 127 -16.10 -12.68 -4.81
N ARG A 128 -15.34 -13.77 -4.80
CA ARG A 128 -15.78 -15.07 -5.36
C ARG A 128 -17.05 -15.56 -4.67
N ALA A 129 -17.08 -15.54 -3.33
CA ALA A 129 -18.23 -15.98 -2.56
C ALA A 129 -19.50 -15.15 -2.80
N MET A 130 -19.37 -13.84 -3.08
CA MET A 130 -20.52 -13.00 -3.45
C MET A 130 -21.05 -13.36 -4.84
N LEU A 131 -20.17 -13.53 -5.83
CA LEU A 131 -20.56 -13.92 -7.19
C LEU A 131 -21.26 -15.30 -7.22
N ASP A 132 -20.79 -16.26 -6.44
CA ASP A 132 -21.43 -17.57 -6.37
C ASP A 132 -22.83 -17.49 -5.73
N LYS A 133 -23.02 -16.67 -4.70
CA LYS A 133 -24.34 -16.42 -4.11
C LYS A 133 -25.31 -15.76 -5.08
N ASP A 134 -24.86 -14.77 -5.84
CA ASP A 134 -25.69 -14.09 -6.83
C ASP A 134 -26.13 -15.07 -7.93
N ARG A 135 -25.22 -15.96 -8.37
CA ARG A 135 -25.53 -17.02 -9.34
C ARG A 135 -26.55 -18.03 -8.81
N ASP A 136 -26.44 -18.41 -7.55
CA ASP A 136 -27.40 -19.33 -6.90
C ASP A 136 -28.78 -18.69 -6.72
N GLN A 137 -28.83 -17.41 -6.39
CA GLN A 137 -30.10 -16.66 -6.32
C GLN A 137 -30.77 -16.55 -7.68
N GLN A 138 -30.01 -16.37 -8.75
CA GLN A 138 -30.55 -16.24 -10.11
C GLN A 138 -30.97 -17.59 -10.73
N ARG A 139 -30.56 -18.72 -10.13
CA ARG A 139 -30.98 -20.08 -10.52
C ARG A 139 -32.22 -20.58 -9.77
N ARG A 140 -32.66 -19.89 -8.72
CA ARG A 140 -33.87 -20.19 -7.96
C ARG A 140 -35.04 -19.37 -8.46
#